data_AF-A0A955H1K9-F1
#
_entry.id   AF-A0A955H1K9-F1
#
_cell.length_a   1.000
_cell.length_b   1.000
_cell.length_c   1.000
_cell.angle_alpha   90.00
_cell.angle_beta   90.00
_cell.angle_gamma   90.00
#
_symmetry.space_group_name_H-M   'P 1'
#
loop_
_entity.id
_entity.type
_entity.pdbx_description
1 polymer ?
#
loop_
_entity_poly.entity_id
_entity_poly.type
_entity_poly.pdbx_seq_one_letter_code
_entity_poly.pdbx_strand_id
1 'polypeptide(L)'
;MSTLQITGEEKMEVFTRGHRSNTFKRGSAEHTYLDYLERVARGEKGAIITFKDRSGAEAMRLALAFAYFPIGHSYLENGAPNDYRCAHCEAGHPPKKLWRRINKIPLVFACATHAALFEGRTLEDFDQSGEHTLTEGRFAGMRTSMIGYYVPAIPTEDGNYWPHNHTPDSALLWWQNLPNHS
;
A
#
# COMPACT_ATOMS: atom_id res chain seq x y z
N MET A 1 -2.22 -19.45 -23.97
CA MET A 1 -3.16 -19.39 -22.83
C MET A 1 -3.70 -17.98 -22.79
N SER A 2 -4.99 -17.80 -23.08
CA SER A 2 -5.61 -16.47 -23.18
C SER A 2 -5.95 -15.97 -21.78
N THR A 3 -5.30 -14.91 -21.33
CA THR A 3 -5.60 -14.26 -20.05
C THR A 3 -6.94 -13.54 -20.21
N LEU A 4 -8.01 -14.09 -19.65
CA LEU A 4 -9.31 -13.42 -19.59
C LEU A 4 -9.12 -12.10 -18.82
N GLN A 5 -9.26 -10.97 -19.52
CA GLN A 5 -9.42 -9.67 -18.89
C GLN A 5 -10.83 -9.62 -18.30
N ILE A 6 -10.97 -10.13 -17.08
CA ILE A 6 -12.19 -9.97 -16.29
C ILE A 6 -12.36 -8.48 -16.02
N THR A 7 -13.48 -7.92 -16.45
CA THR A 7 -13.81 -6.52 -16.24
C THR A 7 -13.92 -6.21 -14.74
N GLY A 8 -13.75 -4.94 -14.35
CA GLY A 8 -13.86 -4.53 -12.94
C GLY A 8 -15.21 -4.91 -12.29
N GLU A 9 -16.27 -5.06 -13.09
CA GLU A 9 -17.62 -5.44 -12.66
C GLU A 9 -17.77 -6.95 -12.38
N GLU A 10 -17.14 -7.82 -13.19
CA GLU A 10 -17.21 -9.28 -13.01
C GLU A 10 -16.35 -9.76 -11.83
N LYS A 11 -15.19 -9.11 -11.61
CA LYS A 11 -14.35 -9.32 -10.42
C LYS A 11 -15.15 -9.08 -9.13
N MET A 12 -16.03 -8.10 -9.21
CA MET A 12 -16.83 -7.55 -8.14
C MET A 12 -17.96 -8.47 -7.66
N GLU A 13 -18.67 -9.12 -8.59
CA GLU A 13 -19.80 -9.99 -8.26
C GLU A 13 -19.34 -11.28 -7.54
N VAL A 14 -18.14 -11.76 -7.86
CA VAL A 14 -17.53 -12.93 -7.21
C VAL A 14 -17.07 -12.61 -5.79
N PHE A 15 -16.45 -11.43 -5.58
CA PHE A 15 -15.87 -11.09 -4.28
C PHE A 15 -16.92 -10.69 -3.23
N THR A 16 -17.95 -9.94 -3.64
CA THR A 16 -19.02 -9.43 -2.77
C THR A 16 -19.94 -10.51 -2.20
N ARG A 17 -20.02 -11.69 -2.82
CA ARG A 17 -20.82 -12.82 -2.28
C ARG A 17 -20.21 -13.46 -1.03
N GLY A 18 -18.92 -13.24 -0.75
CA GLY A 18 -18.21 -13.89 0.35
C GLY A 18 -17.68 -12.96 1.45
N HIS A 19 -17.61 -11.65 1.22
CA HIS A 19 -16.93 -10.71 2.11
C HIS A 19 -17.85 -9.57 2.56
N ARG A 20 -17.71 -9.20 3.83
CA ARG A 20 -18.43 -8.07 4.45
C ARG A 20 -17.48 -6.91 4.71
N SER A 21 -18.00 -5.69 4.71
CA SER A 21 -17.24 -4.45 4.98
C SER A 21 -16.39 -4.53 6.25
N ASN A 22 -16.92 -5.16 7.31
CA ASN A 22 -16.25 -5.35 8.59
C ASN A 22 -15.03 -6.30 8.57
N THR A 23 -14.76 -6.95 7.44
CA THR A 23 -13.54 -7.77 7.24
C THR A 23 -12.31 -6.88 7.06
N PHE A 24 -12.50 -5.63 6.65
CA PHE A 24 -11.43 -4.68 6.37
C PHE A 24 -11.38 -3.57 7.42
N LYS A 25 -10.18 -3.02 7.62
CA LYS A 25 -9.96 -1.91 8.55
C LYS A 25 -10.86 -0.72 8.17
N ARG A 26 -11.61 -0.20 9.14
CA ARG A 26 -12.46 0.97 8.93
C ARG A 26 -11.66 2.14 8.36
N GLY A 27 -12.14 2.70 7.25
CA GLY A 27 -11.48 3.78 6.52
C GLY A 27 -10.43 3.35 5.50
N SER A 28 -10.21 2.04 5.30
CA SER A 28 -9.49 1.52 4.13
C SER A 28 -10.35 1.65 2.86
N ALA A 29 -9.71 1.57 1.69
CA ALA A 29 -10.42 1.67 0.43
C ALA A 29 -11.43 0.51 0.26
N GLU A 30 -11.03 -0.69 0.67
CA GLU A 30 -11.84 -1.91 0.65
C GLU A 30 -13.07 -1.79 1.57
N HIS A 31 -12.87 -1.35 2.81
CA HIS A 31 -13.97 -1.14 3.75
C HIS A 31 -14.94 -0.09 3.20
N THR A 32 -14.43 1.07 2.76
CA THR A 32 -15.24 2.17 2.21
C THR A 32 -16.07 1.70 1.02
N TYR A 33 -15.47 0.90 0.15
CA TYR A 33 -16.14 0.36 -1.03
C TYR A 33 -17.24 -0.65 -0.67
N LEU A 34 -16.94 -1.64 0.19
CA LEU A 34 -17.92 -2.65 0.59
C LEU A 34 -19.05 -2.07 1.43
N ASP A 35 -18.77 -1.12 2.34
CA ASP A 35 -19.80 -0.42 3.11
C ASP A 35 -20.76 0.32 2.17
N TYR A 36 -20.25 0.95 1.10
CA TYR A 36 -21.10 1.56 0.09
C TYR A 36 -22.03 0.54 -0.58
N LEU A 37 -21.49 -0.59 -1.06
CA LEU A 37 -22.30 -1.61 -1.73
C LEU A 37 -23.36 -2.21 -0.81
N GLU A 38 -23.01 -2.50 0.45
CA GLU A 38 -23.93 -3.00 1.45
C GLU A 38 -25.07 -2.01 1.73
N ARG A 39 -24.78 -0.70 1.79
CA ARG A 39 -25.79 0.36 1.95
C ARG A 39 -26.70 0.49 0.75
N VAL A 40 -26.15 0.45 -0.47
CA VAL A 40 -26.94 0.46 -1.70
C VAL A 40 -27.88 -0.74 -1.74
N ALA A 41 -27.42 -1.93 -1.36
CA ALA A 41 -28.25 -3.13 -1.28
C ALA A 41 -29.39 -3.01 -0.24
N ARG A 42 -29.20 -2.21 0.82
CA ARG A 42 -30.25 -1.86 1.81
C ARG A 42 -31.18 -0.73 1.36
N GLY A 43 -30.96 -0.14 0.19
CA GLY A 43 -31.75 0.99 -0.32
C GLY A 43 -31.37 2.36 0.25
N GLU A 44 -30.24 2.47 0.96
CA GLU A 44 -29.74 3.74 1.53
C GLU A 44 -29.10 4.61 0.44
N LYS A 45 -29.92 5.27 -0.39
CA LYS A 45 -29.42 6.24 -1.40
C LYS A 45 -28.84 7.48 -0.72
N GLY A 46 -27.61 7.86 -1.09
CA GLY A 46 -26.98 9.11 -0.65
C GLY A 46 -26.32 9.07 0.74
N ALA A 47 -26.07 7.87 1.28
CA ALA A 47 -25.34 7.73 2.54
C ALA A 47 -23.92 8.36 2.45
N ILE A 48 -23.51 9.02 3.55
CA ILE A 48 -22.18 9.64 3.64
C ILE A 48 -21.13 8.53 3.79
N ILE A 49 -20.47 8.22 2.68
CA ILE A 49 -19.28 7.39 2.66
C ILE A 49 -18.11 8.24 3.15
N THR A 50 -17.29 7.68 4.05
CA THR A 50 -16.08 8.35 4.53
C THR A 50 -14.84 7.54 4.16
N PHE A 51 -13.82 8.23 3.63
CA PHE A 51 -12.49 7.68 3.37
C PHE A 51 -11.45 8.76 3.69
N LYS A 52 -10.61 8.54 4.71
CA LYS A 52 -9.56 9.49 5.13
C LYS A 52 -10.03 10.95 5.15
N ASP A 53 -11.12 11.21 5.87
CA ASP A 53 -11.75 12.54 6.03
C ASP A 53 -12.33 13.16 4.75
N ARG A 54 -12.47 12.38 3.68
CA ARG A 54 -13.21 12.76 2.47
C ARG A 54 -14.61 12.17 2.53
N SER A 55 -15.63 12.96 2.19
CA SER A 55 -17.03 12.53 2.18
C SER A 55 -17.54 12.29 0.76
N GLY A 56 -18.49 11.37 0.62
CA GLY A 56 -19.31 11.22 -0.58
C GLY A 56 -18.57 10.72 -1.83
N ALA A 57 -18.80 11.39 -2.96
CA ALA A 57 -18.36 10.93 -4.29
C ALA A 57 -16.83 10.78 -4.42
N GLU A 58 -16.05 11.66 -3.78
CA GLU A 58 -14.59 11.59 -3.82
C GLU A 58 -14.07 10.39 -3.01
N ALA A 59 -14.67 10.09 -1.86
CA ALA A 59 -14.34 8.90 -1.09
C ALA A 59 -14.60 7.62 -1.90
N MET A 60 -15.72 7.58 -2.61
CA MET A 60 -16.06 6.45 -3.49
C MET A 60 -15.13 6.33 -4.69
N ARG A 61 -14.78 7.46 -5.34
CA ARG A 61 -13.84 7.48 -6.48
C ARG A 61 -12.47 6.94 -6.07
N LEU A 62 -11.97 7.31 -4.90
CA LEU A 62 -10.71 6.81 -4.36
C LEU A 62 -10.83 5.34 -3.93
N ALA A 63 -11.93 4.95 -3.31
CA ALA A 63 -12.18 3.56 -2.94
C ALA A 63 -12.18 2.68 -4.19
N LEU A 64 -12.87 3.07 -5.26
CA LEU A 64 -12.82 2.38 -6.56
C LEU A 64 -11.41 2.30 -7.15
N ALA A 65 -10.62 3.36 -7.01
CA ALA A 65 -9.27 3.41 -7.58
C ALA A 65 -8.25 2.57 -6.79
N PHE A 66 -8.46 2.35 -5.49
CA PHE A 66 -7.45 1.79 -4.60
C PHE A 66 -7.89 0.55 -3.82
N ALA A 67 -9.17 0.20 -3.82
CA ALA A 67 -9.63 -1.01 -3.14
C ALA A 67 -9.03 -2.22 -3.83
N TYR A 68 -8.31 -3.01 -3.06
CA TYR A 68 -7.70 -4.23 -3.54
C TYR A 68 -8.48 -5.43 -3.03
N PHE A 69 -9.10 -6.15 -3.95
CA PHE A 69 -9.82 -7.38 -3.69
C PHE A 69 -9.10 -8.52 -4.42
N PRO A 70 -8.28 -9.32 -3.72
CA PRO A 70 -7.59 -10.43 -4.36
C PRO A 70 -8.64 -11.46 -4.81
N ILE A 71 -8.69 -11.75 -6.11
CA ILE A 71 -9.56 -12.79 -6.68
C ILE A 71 -8.66 -13.91 -7.17
N GLY A 72 -8.73 -15.06 -6.51
CA GLY A 72 -7.76 -16.14 -6.70
C GLY A 72 -6.61 -15.94 -5.71
N HIS A 73 -5.55 -15.24 -6.13
CA HIS A 73 -4.36 -14.88 -5.36
C HIS A 73 -3.65 -13.66 -6.05
N SER A 74 -3.03 -12.65 -5.41
CA SER A 74 -1.67 -12.72 -4.82
C SER A 74 -1.09 -11.35 -4.34
N TYR A 75 -0.74 -11.17 -3.06
CA TYR A 75 0.12 -10.05 -2.59
C TYR A 75 1.61 -10.36 -2.77
N LEU A 76 1.95 -10.76 -4.01
CA LEU A 76 3.26 -11.07 -4.57
C LEU A 76 3.86 -12.45 -4.19
N GLU A 77 3.05 -13.50 -4.33
CA GLU A 77 3.38 -14.95 -4.21
C GLU A 77 4.59 -15.45 -5.01
N ASN A 78 5.16 -14.64 -5.92
CA ASN A 78 6.39 -14.94 -6.67
C ASN A 78 7.60 -14.11 -6.20
N GLY A 79 7.51 -13.49 -5.02
CA GLY A 79 8.56 -12.62 -4.47
C GLY A 79 8.52 -11.20 -5.05
N ALA A 80 9.57 -10.44 -4.76
CA ALA A 80 9.68 -9.07 -5.23
C ALA A 80 9.93 -9.01 -6.77
N PRO A 81 9.43 -7.97 -7.47
CA PRO A 81 9.75 -7.75 -8.88
C PRO A 81 11.26 -7.75 -9.16
N ASN A 82 11.68 -8.19 -10.35
CA ASN A 82 13.11 -8.29 -10.72
C ASN A 82 13.86 -6.94 -10.68
N ASP A 83 13.14 -5.83 -10.85
CA ASP A 83 13.64 -4.46 -10.77
C ASP A 83 13.50 -3.84 -9.37
N TYR A 84 12.95 -4.58 -8.40
CA TYR A 84 12.84 -4.19 -7.01
C TYR A 84 14.19 -4.30 -6.29
N ARG A 85 15.11 -3.40 -6.63
CA ARG A 85 16.46 -3.33 -6.07
C ARG A 85 16.84 -1.90 -5.70
N CYS A 86 17.65 -1.76 -4.66
CA CYS A 86 18.22 -0.46 -4.31
C CYS A 86 19.18 -0.01 -5.42
N ALA A 87 19.06 1.25 -5.86
CA ALA A 87 19.92 1.85 -6.89
C ALA A 87 21.38 2.08 -6.44
N HIS A 88 21.67 1.89 -5.15
CA HIS A 88 22.96 2.20 -4.54
C HIS A 88 23.62 0.99 -3.86
N CYS A 89 22.90 -0.12 -3.71
CA CYS A 89 23.51 -1.38 -3.30
C CYS A 89 24.14 -2.07 -4.51
N GLU A 90 25.16 -2.89 -4.26
CA GLU A 90 25.75 -3.75 -5.29
C GLU A 90 24.72 -4.76 -5.83
N ALA A 91 24.93 -5.21 -7.06
CA ALA A 91 24.06 -6.20 -7.68
C ALA A 91 24.22 -7.57 -6.96
N GLY A 92 23.10 -8.26 -6.68
CA GLY A 92 23.11 -9.63 -6.14
C GLY A 92 22.65 -9.79 -4.69
N HIS A 93 22.27 -8.71 -3.98
CA HIS A 93 21.65 -8.85 -2.66
C HIS A 93 20.24 -9.45 -2.76
N PRO A 94 19.81 -10.27 -1.78
CA PRO A 94 18.43 -10.74 -1.71
C PRO A 94 17.45 -9.56 -1.61
N PRO A 95 16.19 -9.75 -2.04
CA PRO A 95 15.15 -8.74 -1.88
C PRO A 95 15.08 -8.27 -0.42
N LYS A 96 15.12 -6.94 -0.24
CA LYS A 96 15.05 -6.27 1.07
C LYS A 96 13.99 -5.17 1.00
N LYS A 97 13.54 -4.64 2.13
CA LYS A 97 12.65 -3.48 2.14
C LYS A 97 13.31 -2.32 1.38
N LEU A 98 12.55 -1.73 0.47
CA LEU A 98 12.95 -0.55 -0.26
C LEU A 98 11.96 0.58 -0.03
N TRP A 99 12.48 1.78 -0.17
CA TRP A 99 11.74 3.02 -0.16
C TRP A 99 11.95 3.75 -1.47
N ARG A 100 10.92 4.47 -1.90
CA ARG A 100 10.94 5.34 -3.08
C ARG A 100 10.71 6.78 -2.63
N ARG A 101 11.32 7.73 -3.32
CA ARG A 101 11.07 9.15 -3.07
C ARG A 101 9.68 9.53 -3.56
N ILE A 102 8.91 10.25 -2.73
CA ILE A 102 7.59 10.74 -3.11
C ILE A 102 7.72 11.74 -4.27
N ASN A 103 6.79 11.69 -5.23
CA ASN A 103 6.68 12.63 -6.36
C ASN A 103 7.93 12.73 -7.29
N LYS A 104 8.76 11.69 -7.37
CA LYS A 104 9.91 11.63 -8.30
C LYS A 104 9.66 10.64 -9.43
N ILE A 105 9.96 11.07 -10.66
CA ILE A 105 10.00 10.25 -11.87
C ILE A 105 11.36 10.53 -12.55
N PRO A 106 12.16 9.50 -12.92
CA PRO A 106 11.91 8.08 -12.72
C PRO A 106 11.92 7.68 -11.23
N LEU A 107 11.30 6.54 -10.91
CA LEU A 107 11.34 5.98 -9.57
C LEU A 107 12.77 5.52 -9.25
N VAL A 108 13.30 5.99 -8.13
CA VAL A 108 14.59 5.56 -7.59
C VAL A 108 14.34 4.89 -6.24
N PHE A 109 14.80 3.66 -6.11
CA PHE A 109 14.65 2.88 -4.88
C PHE A 109 15.92 2.93 -4.03
N ALA A 110 15.73 3.11 -2.73
CA ALA A 110 16.77 3.09 -1.73
C ALA A 110 16.42 2.05 -0.65
N CYS A 111 17.40 1.32 -0.14
CA CYS A 111 17.21 0.59 1.12
C CYS A 111 17.14 1.59 2.29
N ALA A 112 16.80 1.11 3.49
CA ALA A 112 16.69 1.96 4.68
C ALA A 112 17.95 2.81 4.89
N THR A 113 19.14 2.18 4.82
CA THR A 113 20.44 2.84 5.02
C THR A 113 20.65 3.99 4.04
N HIS A 114 20.41 3.76 2.74
CA HIS A 114 20.60 4.80 1.73
C HIS A 114 19.53 5.90 1.83
N ALA A 115 18.28 5.54 2.10
CA ALA A 115 17.21 6.51 2.30
C ALA A 115 17.51 7.43 3.49
N ALA A 116 17.97 6.85 4.61
CA ALA A 116 18.36 7.61 5.81
C ALA A 116 19.57 8.51 5.54
N LEU A 117 20.59 8.00 4.83
CA LEU A 117 21.74 8.79 4.42
C LEU A 117 21.33 10.01 3.57
N PHE A 118 20.44 9.84 2.60
CA PHE A 118 19.99 10.93 1.74
C PHE A 118 19.14 11.98 2.46
N GLU A 119 18.47 11.58 3.53
CA GLU A 119 17.64 12.47 4.35
C GLU A 119 18.39 13.00 5.58
N GLY A 120 19.67 12.64 5.77
CA GLY A 120 20.48 13.04 6.92
C GLY A 120 19.95 12.49 8.26
N ARG A 121 19.43 11.27 8.26
CA ARG A 121 18.78 10.63 9.42
C ARG A 121 19.56 9.39 9.90
N THR A 122 19.40 9.04 11.16
CA THR A 122 19.84 7.77 11.75
C THR A 122 18.70 6.75 11.74
N LEU A 123 19.02 5.47 11.94
CA LEU A 123 18.08 4.34 11.94
C LEU A 123 18.10 3.59 13.29
N GLU A 124 18.44 4.27 14.39
CA GLU A 124 18.69 3.63 15.68
C GLU A 124 17.46 2.92 16.25
N ASP A 125 16.25 3.40 15.95
CA ASP A 125 14.98 2.85 16.42
C ASP A 125 14.13 2.23 15.29
N PHE A 126 14.80 1.85 14.19
CA PHE A 126 14.19 1.17 13.05
C PHE A 126 13.92 -0.30 13.38
N ASP A 127 12.65 -0.68 13.47
CA ASP A 127 12.25 -2.04 13.81
C ASP A 127 12.13 -2.96 12.58
N GLN A 128 11.90 -4.25 12.81
CA GLN A 128 11.75 -5.25 11.74
C GLN A 128 10.53 -5.01 10.84
N SER A 129 9.54 -4.22 11.25
CA SER A 129 8.41 -3.85 10.39
C SER A 129 8.79 -2.74 9.40
N GLY A 130 9.97 -2.13 9.56
CA GLY A 130 10.41 -1.00 8.75
C GLY A 130 9.86 0.33 9.26
N GLU A 131 9.48 0.39 10.53
CA GLU A 131 8.99 1.60 11.19
C GLU A 131 10.02 2.17 12.16
N HIS A 132 9.96 3.49 12.35
CA HIS A 132 10.73 4.24 13.33
C HIS A 132 9.89 5.36 13.94
N THR A 133 10.40 5.99 14.99
CA THR A 133 9.76 7.07 15.71
C THR A 133 10.24 8.39 15.14
N LEU A 134 9.30 9.25 14.76
CA LEU A 134 9.66 10.61 14.38
C LEU A 134 10.24 11.34 15.59
N THR A 135 11.47 11.83 15.47
CA THR A 135 12.16 12.57 16.54
C THR A 135 11.84 14.07 16.52
N GLU A 136 11.34 14.59 15.39
CA GLU A 136 11.21 16.02 15.14
C GLU A 136 9.89 16.41 14.47
N GLY A 137 9.51 17.68 14.64
CA GLY A 137 8.34 18.28 14.02
C GLY A 137 7.03 18.00 14.76
N ARG A 138 5.90 18.39 14.14
CA ARG A 138 4.56 18.30 14.74
C ARG A 138 4.06 16.87 15.00
N PHE A 139 4.79 15.87 14.50
CA PHE A 139 4.47 14.45 14.62
C PHE A 139 5.52 13.69 15.44
N ALA A 140 6.36 14.41 16.21
CA ALA A 140 7.35 13.78 17.07
C ALA A 140 6.68 12.79 18.03
N GLY A 141 7.30 11.61 18.20
CA GLY A 141 6.77 10.48 18.97
C GLY A 141 5.85 9.54 18.19
N MET A 142 5.43 9.88 16.96
CA MET A 142 4.62 8.97 16.13
C MET A 142 5.50 7.93 15.43
N ARG A 143 5.00 6.69 15.37
CA ARG A 143 5.58 5.62 14.54
C ARG A 143 5.27 5.86 13.06
N THR A 144 6.24 5.66 12.19
CA THR A 144 6.07 5.79 10.75
C THR A 144 7.04 4.89 9.99
N SER A 145 6.64 4.46 8.80
CA SER A 145 7.51 3.80 7.82
C SER A 145 8.17 4.79 6.84
N MET A 146 7.89 6.09 6.95
CA MET A 146 8.49 7.12 6.09
C MET A 146 9.87 7.54 6.59
N ILE A 147 10.87 7.60 5.71
CA ILE A 147 12.19 8.16 6.00
C ILE A 147 12.28 9.50 5.27
N GLY A 148 11.97 10.61 5.94
CA GLY A 148 11.89 11.92 5.28
C GLY A 148 10.92 11.92 4.09
N TYR A 149 11.40 12.20 2.87
CA TYR A 149 10.58 12.13 1.65
C TYR A 149 10.51 10.73 1.00
N TYR A 150 11.08 9.72 1.63
CA TYR A 150 11.06 8.34 1.17
C TYR A 150 9.91 7.56 1.82
N VAL A 151 9.05 6.98 0.99
CA VAL A 151 7.92 6.14 1.41
C VAL A 151 8.17 4.69 1.03
N PRO A 152 7.56 3.70 1.70
CA PRO A 152 7.65 2.31 1.28
C PRO A 152 7.41 2.13 -0.22
N ALA A 153 8.33 1.43 -0.89
CA ALA A 153 8.16 1.04 -2.28
C ALA A 153 7.37 -0.27 -2.29
N ILE A 154 6.05 -0.19 -2.45
CA ILE A 154 5.19 -1.37 -2.44
C ILE A 154 4.63 -1.55 -3.85
N PRO A 155 5.06 -2.59 -4.59
CA PRO A 155 4.57 -2.80 -5.95
C PRO A 155 3.08 -3.12 -5.93
N THR A 156 2.39 -2.69 -6.97
CA THR A 156 1.10 -3.25 -7.36
C THR A 156 1.34 -4.48 -8.25
N GLU A 157 0.36 -5.36 -8.36
CA GLU A 157 0.45 -6.56 -9.21
C GLU A 157 0.59 -6.23 -10.71
N ASP A 158 0.18 -5.04 -11.14
CA ASP A 158 0.28 -4.57 -12.52
C ASP A 158 1.63 -3.92 -12.86
N GLY A 159 2.60 -3.93 -11.92
CA GLY A 159 3.94 -3.38 -12.11
C GLY A 159 4.09 -1.89 -11.75
N ASN A 160 3.04 -1.25 -11.25
CA ASN A 160 3.13 0.09 -10.64
C ASN A 160 3.50 0.01 -9.14
N TYR A 161 3.28 1.11 -8.40
CA TYR A 161 3.52 1.19 -6.97
C TYR A 161 2.37 1.88 -6.23
N TRP A 162 1.99 1.32 -5.08
CA TRP A 162 0.97 1.91 -4.23
C TRP A 162 1.40 3.30 -3.74
N PRO A 163 0.49 4.29 -3.73
CA PRO A 163 0.70 5.53 -2.99
C PRO A 163 0.81 5.22 -1.50
N HIS A 164 1.69 5.93 -0.77
CA HIS A 164 1.95 5.71 0.66
C HIS A 164 0.68 5.61 1.51
N ASN A 165 -0.32 6.45 1.20
CA ASN A 165 -1.57 6.53 1.93
C ASN A 165 -2.69 5.65 1.35
N HIS A 166 -2.41 4.78 0.40
CA HIS A 166 -3.42 3.97 -0.28
C HIS A 166 -2.98 2.52 -0.47
N THR A 167 -1.96 2.08 0.27
CA THR A 167 -1.50 0.70 0.26
C THR A 167 -2.53 -0.19 0.97
N PRO A 168 -3.00 -1.27 0.33
CA PRO A 168 -3.78 -2.33 0.98
C PRO A 168 -3.00 -3.01 2.10
N ASP A 169 -3.69 -3.49 3.14
CA ASP A 169 -3.05 -4.13 4.29
C ASP A 169 -2.23 -5.38 3.89
N SER A 170 -2.69 -6.15 2.91
CA SER A 170 -1.97 -7.31 2.38
C SER A 170 -0.63 -6.93 1.73
N ALA A 171 -0.60 -5.84 0.96
CA ALA A 171 0.60 -5.35 0.29
C ALA A 171 1.57 -4.71 1.30
N LEU A 172 1.04 -4.05 2.33
CA LEU A 172 1.85 -3.57 3.45
C LEU A 172 2.49 -4.74 4.21
N LEU A 173 1.72 -5.78 4.52
CA LEU A 173 2.21 -6.97 5.21
C LEU A 173 3.30 -7.69 4.39
N TRP A 174 3.13 -7.81 3.08
CA TRP A 174 4.18 -8.31 2.19
C TRP A 174 5.48 -7.53 2.36
N TRP A 175 5.41 -6.20 2.30
CA TRP A 175 6.60 -5.35 2.43
C TRP A 175 7.22 -5.47 3.83
N GLN A 176 6.41 -5.51 4.88
CA GLN A 176 6.86 -5.67 6.27
C GLN A 176 7.61 -7.00 6.49
N ASN A 177 7.25 -8.06 5.76
CA ASN A 177 7.90 -9.37 5.84
C ASN A 177 9.24 -9.45 5.10
N LEU A 178 9.62 -8.45 4.30
CA LEU A 178 10.95 -8.41 3.69
C LEU A 178 12.03 -8.13 4.75
N PRO A 179 13.29 -8.56 4.57
CA PRO A 179 14.40 -8.16 5.45
C PRO A 179 14.65 -6.64 5.43
N ASN A 180 15.05 -6.05 6.55
CA ASN A 180 15.49 -4.64 6.62
C ASN A 180 16.88 -4.44 6.00
N HIS A 181 17.77 -5.38 6.28
CA HIS A 181 19.16 -5.43 5.86
C HIS A 181 19.51 -6.86 5.42
N SER A 182 20.56 -6.96 4.62
CA SER A 182 21.21 -8.22 4.25
C SER A 182 22.47 -8.39 5.08
#